data_AF-A0A920EJ88-F1
#
_entry.id   AF-A0A920EJ88-F1
#
_cell.length_a   1.000
_cell.length_b   1.000
_cell.length_c   1.000
_cell.angle_alpha   90.00
_cell.angle_beta   90.00
_cell.angle_gamma   90.00
#
_symmetry.space_group_name_H-M   'P 1'
#
loop_
_entity.id
_entity.type
_entity.pdbx_description
1 polymer ?
#
loop_
_entity_poly.entity_id
_entity_poly.type
_entity_poly.pdbx_seq_one_letter_code
_entity_poly.pdbx_strand_id
1 'polypeptide(L)'
;MNIILKKNIETIKTDNISNLFQDAEKANLKPLLDFLTTKTSVRLIGKNTTLMRAPTVSFVSSKIVPEDLAMELAKEKIGIANGNCYAYRLMNAIGVEPNSGVARISFVHYTNPSEIEKLMLALDKII
;
A
#
# COMPACT_ATOMS: atom_id res chain seq x y z
N MET A 1 32.53 -32.59 -7.50
CA MET A 1 31.06 -32.75 -7.46
C MET A 1 30.54 -32.33 -6.09
N ASN A 2 30.53 -31.02 -5.75
CA ASN A 2 29.97 -30.54 -4.45
C ASN A 2 29.69 -29.02 -4.38
N ILE A 3 29.82 -28.28 -5.48
CA ILE A 3 29.55 -26.83 -5.51
C ILE A 3 28.10 -26.54 -5.98
N ILE A 4 27.50 -27.44 -6.76
CA ILE A 4 26.14 -27.27 -7.32
C ILE A 4 25.05 -27.53 -6.26
N LEU A 5 25.28 -28.41 -5.28
CA LEU A 5 24.29 -28.74 -4.23
C LEU A 5 24.14 -27.67 -3.15
N LYS A 6 25.21 -26.92 -2.81
CA LYS A 6 25.13 -25.85 -1.80
C LYS A 6 24.33 -24.62 -2.27
N LYS A 7 24.38 -24.31 -3.57
CA LYS A 7 23.63 -23.20 -4.16
C LYS A 7 22.11 -23.42 -4.12
N ASN A 8 21.65 -24.68 -4.09
CA ASN A 8 20.23 -25.02 -3.99
C ASN A 8 19.66 -24.80 -2.60
N ILE A 9 20.36 -25.16 -1.52
CA ILE A 9 19.77 -25.13 -0.16
C ILE A 9 19.63 -23.70 0.37
N GLU A 10 20.60 -22.83 0.13
CA GLU A 10 20.52 -21.42 0.56
C GLU A 10 19.45 -20.66 -0.19
N THR A 11 19.35 -20.83 -1.51
CA THR A 11 18.30 -20.22 -2.35
C THR A 11 16.92 -20.67 -1.89
N ILE A 12 16.72 -21.97 -1.60
CA ILE A 12 15.47 -22.51 -1.05
C ILE A 12 15.08 -21.83 0.28
N LYS A 13 16.04 -21.57 1.18
CA LYS A 13 15.76 -20.90 2.46
C LYS A 13 15.35 -19.45 2.27
N THR A 14 16.06 -18.72 1.41
CA THR A 14 15.74 -17.31 1.11
C THR A 14 14.38 -17.19 0.44
N ASP A 15 14.08 -18.06 -0.52
CA ASP A 15 12.79 -18.09 -1.21
C ASP A 15 11.64 -18.39 -0.25
N ASN A 16 11.84 -19.34 0.68
CA ASN A 16 10.83 -19.65 1.70
C ASN A 16 10.53 -18.45 2.61
N ILE A 17 11.55 -17.73 3.08
CA ILE A 17 11.36 -16.53 3.91
C ILE A 17 10.67 -15.42 3.10
N SER A 18 11.10 -15.20 1.86
CA SER A 18 10.46 -14.26 0.95
C SER A 18 8.98 -14.59 0.74
N ASN A 19 8.63 -15.86 0.58
CA ASN A 19 7.24 -16.30 0.45
C ASN A 19 6.43 -15.99 1.72
N LEU A 20 6.98 -16.26 2.91
CA LEU A 20 6.32 -15.92 4.18
C LEU A 20 6.05 -14.41 4.29
N PHE A 21 7.00 -13.56 3.88
CA PHE A 21 6.78 -12.11 3.87
C PHE A 21 5.69 -11.70 2.89
N GLN A 22 5.76 -12.21 1.66
CA GLN A 22 4.76 -11.90 0.64
C GLN A 22 3.36 -12.38 1.04
N ASP A 23 3.24 -13.55 1.68
CA ASP A 23 1.95 -14.08 2.10
C ASP A 23 1.34 -13.24 3.23
N ALA A 24 2.14 -12.83 4.21
CA ALA A 24 1.71 -11.90 5.25
C ALA A 24 1.29 -10.54 4.67
N GLU A 25 2.07 -10.01 3.73
CA GLU A 25 1.75 -8.75 3.05
C GLU A 25 0.48 -8.84 2.21
N LYS A 26 0.29 -9.94 1.46
CA LYS A 26 -0.92 -10.18 0.64
C LYS A 26 -2.17 -10.32 1.49
N ALA A 27 -2.08 -10.97 2.65
CA ALA A 27 -3.20 -11.14 3.57
C ALA A 27 -3.78 -9.80 4.05
N ASN A 28 -2.91 -8.80 4.23
CA ASN A 28 -3.28 -7.43 4.59
C ASN A 28 -3.63 -6.54 3.37
N LEU A 29 -2.95 -6.75 2.25
CA LEU A 29 -3.15 -5.95 1.03
C LEU A 29 -4.49 -6.20 0.37
N LYS A 30 -4.96 -7.45 0.36
CA LYS A 30 -6.23 -7.79 -0.30
C LYS A 30 -7.42 -7.04 0.33
N PRO A 31 -7.66 -7.09 1.65
CA PRO A 31 -8.75 -6.35 2.28
C PRO A 31 -8.71 -4.85 2.00
N LEU A 32 -7.51 -4.24 2.06
CA LEU A 32 -7.36 -2.81 1.81
C LEU A 32 -7.70 -2.43 0.35
N LEU A 33 -7.24 -3.23 -0.62
CA LEU A 33 -7.56 -2.99 -2.03
C LEU A 33 -9.06 -3.16 -2.28
N ASP A 34 -9.65 -4.25 -1.76
CA ASP A 34 -11.09 -4.50 -1.88
C ASP A 34 -11.88 -3.32 -1.30
N PHE A 35 -11.57 -2.90 -0.07
CA PHE A 35 -12.19 -1.74 0.58
C PHE A 35 -12.11 -0.47 -0.27
N LEU A 36 -10.93 -0.09 -0.75
CA LEU A 36 -10.76 1.12 -1.55
C LEU A 36 -11.53 1.07 -2.88
N THR A 37 -11.65 -0.11 -3.49
CA THR A 37 -12.42 -0.27 -4.74
C THR A 37 -13.93 -0.12 -4.54
N THR A 38 -14.45 -0.23 -3.30
CA THR A 38 -15.86 0.03 -3.00
C THR A 38 -16.21 1.52 -2.95
N LYS A 39 -15.21 2.41 -2.85
CA LYS A 39 -15.42 3.84 -2.63
C LYS A 39 -15.50 4.60 -3.95
N THR A 40 -16.66 5.16 -4.25
CA THR A 40 -16.91 5.95 -5.47
C THR A 40 -16.13 7.25 -5.51
N SER A 41 -15.75 7.79 -4.35
CA SER A 41 -14.89 8.96 -4.18
C SER A 41 -13.42 8.68 -4.46
N VAL A 42 -13.01 7.40 -4.50
CA VAL A 42 -11.61 7.00 -4.58
C VAL A 42 -11.23 6.63 -6.01
N ARG A 43 -10.13 7.20 -6.48
CA ARG A 43 -9.40 6.70 -7.64
C ARG A 43 -8.11 6.04 -7.17
N LEU A 44 -8.05 4.71 -7.28
CA LEU A 44 -6.84 3.93 -7.03
C LEU A 44 -5.80 4.21 -8.12
N ILE A 45 -4.55 4.44 -7.72
CA ILE A 45 -3.41 4.55 -8.63
C ILE A 45 -2.70 3.19 -8.71
N GLY A 46 -2.80 2.56 -9.88
CA GLY A 46 -2.26 1.22 -10.15
C GLY A 46 -3.31 0.10 -10.07
N LYS A 47 -2.85 -1.16 -10.17
CA LYS A 47 -3.74 -2.34 -10.27
C LYS A 47 -4.44 -2.67 -8.96
N ASN A 48 -5.70 -3.08 -8.99
CA ASN A 48 -6.46 -3.52 -7.82
C ASN A 48 -6.23 -5.01 -7.43
N THR A 49 -5.09 -5.59 -7.82
CA THR A 49 -4.75 -6.99 -7.52
C THR A 49 -3.52 -7.07 -6.63
N THR A 50 -3.43 -8.13 -5.83
CA THR A 50 -2.25 -8.47 -5.03
C THR A 50 -1.17 -9.18 -5.85
N LEU A 51 -1.50 -9.67 -7.05
CA LEU A 51 -0.55 -10.40 -7.89
C LEU A 51 0.57 -9.47 -8.39
N MET A 52 1.81 -9.87 -8.14
CA MET A 52 3.01 -9.12 -8.54
C MET A 52 2.98 -7.66 -8.07
N ARG A 53 2.52 -7.44 -6.83
CA ARG A 53 2.34 -6.12 -6.23
C ARG A 53 2.94 -6.07 -4.83
N ALA A 54 3.71 -5.02 -4.56
CA ALA A 54 4.17 -4.70 -3.20
C ALA A 54 3.04 -4.09 -2.35
N PRO A 55 3.09 -4.18 -1.01
CA PRO A 55 2.14 -3.56 -0.07
C PRO A 55 2.26 -2.02 -0.02
N THR A 56 2.23 -1.36 -1.18
CA THR A 56 2.25 0.08 -1.36
C THR A 56 1.05 0.47 -2.20
N VAL A 57 0.13 1.22 -1.59
CA VAL A 57 -1.15 1.60 -2.19
C VAL A 57 -1.24 3.11 -2.24
N SER A 58 -1.41 3.64 -3.45
CA SER A 58 -1.58 5.08 -3.70
C SER A 58 -2.98 5.34 -4.25
N PHE A 59 -3.64 6.39 -3.78
CA PHE A 59 -4.95 6.79 -4.26
C PHE A 59 -5.16 8.30 -4.10
N VAL A 60 -6.17 8.80 -4.82
CA VAL A 60 -6.71 10.15 -4.61
C VAL A 60 -8.19 10.04 -4.26
N SER A 61 -8.70 10.98 -3.47
CA SER A 61 -10.12 11.08 -3.12
C SER A 61 -10.70 12.38 -3.66
N SER A 62 -11.95 12.36 -4.11
CA SER A 62 -12.70 13.57 -4.46
C SER A 62 -13.23 14.32 -3.23
N LYS A 63 -13.23 13.72 -2.04
CA LYS A 63 -13.75 14.33 -0.81
C LYS A 63 -12.71 15.12 0.00
N ILE A 64 -11.44 14.75 -0.11
CA ILE A 64 -10.38 15.29 0.75
C ILE A 64 -9.03 15.23 0.04
N VAL A 65 -8.20 16.26 0.23
CA VAL A 65 -6.84 16.28 -0.32
C VAL A 65 -5.90 15.38 0.52
N PRO A 66 -4.84 14.80 -0.07
CA PRO A 66 -3.95 13.87 0.62
C PRO A 66 -3.32 14.40 1.91
N GLU A 67 -2.99 15.68 1.97
CA GLU A 67 -2.43 16.33 3.17
C GLU A 67 -3.42 16.34 4.33
N ASP A 68 -4.64 16.83 4.10
CA ASP A 68 -5.71 16.83 5.10
C ASP A 68 -6.08 15.41 5.55
N LEU A 69 -6.12 14.45 4.61
CA LEU A 69 -6.35 13.05 4.95
C LEU A 69 -5.27 12.50 5.89
N ALA A 70 -4.00 12.81 5.62
CA ALA A 70 -2.90 12.40 6.49
C ALA A 70 -3.01 13.04 7.88
N MET A 71 -3.41 14.31 7.97
CA MET A 71 -3.65 15.00 9.24
C MET A 71 -4.80 14.40 10.04
N GLU A 72 -5.94 14.08 9.41
CA GLU A 72 -7.08 13.44 10.07
C GLU A 72 -6.72 12.04 10.58
N LEU A 73 -6.03 11.24 9.77
CA LEU A 73 -5.56 9.91 10.18
C LEU A 73 -4.52 9.99 11.31
N ALA A 74 -3.67 11.01 11.34
CA ALA A 74 -2.70 11.21 12.41
C ALA A 74 -3.37 11.41 13.78
N LYS A 75 -4.56 12.02 13.85
CA LYS A 75 -5.34 12.15 15.10
C LYS A 75 -5.73 10.79 15.67
N GLU A 76 -5.92 9.80 14.81
CA GLU A 76 -6.20 8.40 15.15
C GLU A 76 -4.91 7.56 15.36
N LYS A 77 -3.73 8.20 15.37
CA LYS A 77 -2.41 7.56 15.43
C LYS A 77 -2.13 6.64 14.25
N ILE A 78 -2.55 7.05 13.05
CA ILE A 78 -2.34 6.31 11.80
C ILE A 78 -1.49 7.17 10.87
N GLY A 79 -0.27 6.69 10.58
CA GLY A 79 0.65 7.37 9.67
C GLY A 79 0.45 6.93 8.23
N ILE A 80 0.27 7.88 7.33
CA ILE A 80 0.35 7.68 5.88
C ILE A 80 1.30 8.70 5.27
N ALA A 81 1.79 8.44 4.06
CA ALA A 81 2.51 9.45 3.29
C ALA A 81 1.52 10.20 2.38
N ASN A 82 1.81 11.47 2.11
CA ASN A 82 1.09 12.32 1.17
C ASN A 82 2.07 13.02 0.21
N GLY A 83 1.56 13.56 -0.90
CA GLY A 83 2.36 14.27 -1.90
C GLY A 83 2.77 13.41 -3.11
N ASN A 84 3.75 13.86 -3.89
CA ASN A 84 4.08 13.25 -5.18
C ASN A 84 5.05 12.06 -5.12
N CYS A 85 5.53 11.65 -3.94
CA CYS A 85 6.48 10.56 -3.78
C CYS A 85 7.74 10.70 -4.66
N TYR A 86 8.24 11.93 -4.85
CA TYR A 86 9.35 12.25 -5.77
C TYR A 86 9.07 11.93 -7.25
N ALA A 87 7.80 11.70 -7.62
CA ALA A 87 7.37 11.28 -8.95
C ALA A 87 6.56 12.37 -9.68
N TYR A 88 7.00 13.63 -9.62
CA TYR A 88 6.30 14.81 -10.14
C TYR A 88 5.81 14.64 -11.60
N ARG A 89 6.69 14.17 -12.49
CA ARG A 89 6.35 13.96 -13.92
C ARG A 89 5.30 12.87 -14.13
N LEU A 90 5.36 11.81 -13.31
CA LEU A 90 4.37 10.74 -13.36
C LEU A 90 3.00 11.28 -12.97
N MET A 91 2.91 12.09 -11.91
CA MET A 91 1.65 12.69 -11.46
C MET A 91 0.97 13.46 -12.60
N ASN A 92 1.71 14.32 -13.29
CA ASN A 92 1.20 15.02 -14.48
C ASN A 92 0.69 14.05 -15.56
N ALA A 93 1.48 13.01 -15.89
CA ALA A 93 1.12 12.05 -16.93
C ALA A 93 -0.15 11.24 -16.62
N ILE A 94 -0.48 11.04 -15.34
CA ILE A 94 -1.67 10.29 -14.89
C ILE A 94 -2.81 11.19 -14.41
N GLY A 95 -2.72 12.50 -14.65
CA GLY A 95 -3.74 13.48 -14.29
C GLY A 95 -3.92 13.67 -12.77
N VAL A 96 -2.83 13.59 -12.00
CA VAL A 96 -2.79 13.98 -10.59
C VAL A 96 -2.07 15.32 -10.48
N GLU A 97 -2.63 16.28 -9.75
CA GLU A 97 -1.97 17.56 -9.48
C GLU A 97 -0.69 17.30 -8.66
N PRO A 98 0.51 17.65 -9.17
CA PRO A 98 1.76 17.21 -8.54
C PRO A 98 2.12 17.81 -7.19
N ASN A 99 1.58 18.99 -6.83
CA ASN A 99 1.85 19.58 -5.52
C ASN A 99 1.07 18.86 -4.41
N SER A 100 -0.19 18.52 -4.68
CA SER A 100 -1.07 17.75 -3.82
C SER A 100 -0.71 16.25 -3.81
N GLY A 101 -0.44 15.69 -5.00
CA GLY A 101 -0.03 14.32 -5.20
C GLY A 101 -1.08 13.29 -4.79
N VAL A 102 -0.66 12.25 -4.06
CA VAL A 102 -1.49 11.10 -3.68
C VAL A 102 -1.41 10.83 -2.20
N ALA A 103 -2.44 10.20 -1.64
CA ALA A 103 -2.34 9.52 -0.36
C ALA A 103 -1.70 8.15 -0.59
N ARG A 104 -0.67 7.81 0.19
CA ARG A 104 0.07 6.55 0.08
C ARG A 104 0.10 5.81 1.42
N ILE A 105 -0.50 4.64 1.42
CA ILE A 105 -0.44 3.65 2.50
C ILE A 105 0.65 2.65 2.14
N SER A 106 1.53 2.34 3.08
CA SER A 106 2.57 1.34 2.90
C SER A 106 2.80 0.60 4.20
N PHE A 107 2.94 -0.71 4.11
CA PHE A 107 3.14 -1.59 5.25
C PHE A 107 4.01 -2.76 4.85
N VAL A 108 4.38 -3.61 5.80
CA VAL A 108 5.31 -4.73 5.59
C VAL A 108 4.82 -5.97 6.34
N HIS A 109 5.52 -7.08 6.18
CA HIS A 109 5.15 -8.39 6.73
C HIS A 109 4.85 -8.45 8.24
N TYR A 110 5.34 -7.51 9.05
CA TYR A 110 5.05 -7.46 10.49
C TYR A 110 3.86 -6.58 10.87
N THR A 111 3.18 -5.96 9.91
CA THR A 111 1.95 -5.20 10.16
C THR A 111 0.81 -6.14 10.53
N ASN A 112 0.11 -5.83 11.61
CA ASN A 112 -0.97 -6.65 12.11
C ASN A 112 -2.26 -6.42 11.31
N PRO A 113 -3.06 -7.46 10.99
CA PRO A 113 -4.35 -7.30 10.33
C PRO A 113 -5.30 -6.31 11.03
N SER A 114 -5.27 -6.22 12.36
CA SER A 114 -6.06 -5.26 13.13
C SER A 114 -5.66 -3.80 12.88
N GLU A 115 -4.41 -3.53 12.49
CA GLU A 115 -3.97 -2.18 12.10
C GLU A 115 -4.57 -1.78 10.74
N ILE A 116 -4.68 -2.74 9.81
CA ILE A 116 -5.34 -2.53 8.51
C ILE A 116 -6.84 -2.34 8.70
N GLU A 117 -7.47 -3.11 9.59
CA GLU A 117 -8.87 -2.92 9.95
C GLU A 117 -9.11 -1.53 10.54
N LYS A 118 -8.30 -1.12 11.52
CA LYS A 118 -8.36 0.22 12.12
C LYS A 118 -8.20 1.32 11.06
N LEU A 119 -7.27 1.14 10.12
CA LEU A 119 -7.08 2.06 8.99
C LEU A 119 -8.33 2.15 8.11
N MET A 120 -8.90 1.02 7.70
CA MET A 120 -10.11 1.01 6.87
C MET A 120 -11.29 1.69 7.58
N LEU A 121 -11.48 1.45 8.88
CA LEU A 121 -12.51 2.10 9.68
C LEU A 121 -12.29 3.62 9.81
N ALA A 122 -11.04 4.07 9.93
CA ALA A 122 -10.73 5.50 9.96
C ALA A 122 -10.95 6.16 8.59
N LEU A 123 -10.53 5.50 7.51
CA LEU A 123 -10.77 5.96 6.14
C LEU A 123 -12.27 6.06 5.84
N ASP A 124 -13.07 5.08 6.25
CA ASP A 124 -14.51 5.03 5.99
C ASP A 124 -15.28 6.26 6.52
N LYS A 125 -14.78 6.85 7.61
CA LYS A 125 -15.35 8.08 8.19
C LYS A 125 -15.01 9.34 7.40
N ILE A 126 -13.95 9.31 6.58
CA ILE A 126 -13.37 10.48 5.92
C ILE A 126 -13.66 10.49 4.42
N ILE A 127 -13.52 9.34 3.73
CA ILE A 127 -13.56 9.24 2.25
C ILE A 127 -14.83 8.66 1.68
#